data_AF-A0A424NJA0-F1
#
_entry.id   AF-A0A424NJA0-F1
#
_cell.length_a   1.000
_cell.length_b   1.000
_cell.length_c   1.000
_cell.angle_alpha   90.00
_cell.angle_beta   90.00
_cell.angle_gamma   90.00
#
_symmetry.space_group_name_H-M   'P 1'
#
loop_
_entity.id
_entity.type
_entity.pdbx_description
1 polymer ?
#
loop_
_entity_poly.entity_id
_entity_poly.type
_entity_poly.pdbx_seq_one_letter_code
_entity_poly.pdbx_strand_id
1 'polypeptide(L)'
;MRGFESLHPSHFLSLRRIQIVAELKIFTGNAHPVLATRVGDRLRIDLGDAQVGRFSDGEVSVEINENVRGKDVFIIQPTCTPCNDNLVELIVMVDCLLRASAAR
;
A
#
# COMPACT_ATOMS: atom_id res chain seq x y z
N MET A 1 -31.23 45.79 -8.96
CA MET A 1 -30.26 45.76 -10.08
C MET A 1 -28.93 45.33 -9.49
N ARG A 2 -28.62 44.03 -9.52
CA ARG A 2 -27.89 43.27 -10.57
C ARG A 2 -26.42 43.68 -10.70
N GLY A 3 -25.55 42.67 -10.54
CA GLY A 3 -24.11 42.63 -10.77
C GLY A 3 -23.48 41.91 -9.58
N PHE A 4 -23.37 40.57 -9.50
CA PHE A 4 -23.02 39.58 -10.52
C PHE A 4 -21.73 39.96 -11.26
N GLU A 5 -20.64 40.10 -10.51
CA GLU A 5 -19.28 40.05 -11.05
C GLU A 5 -18.58 38.77 -10.57
N SER A 6 -18.62 37.79 -11.47
CA SER A 6 -17.53 36.90 -11.85
C SER A 6 -16.70 36.24 -10.75
N LEU A 7 -17.26 35.16 -10.20
CA LEU A 7 -16.44 34.02 -9.75
C LEU A 7 -15.61 33.52 -10.94
N HIS A 8 -14.31 33.78 -10.90
CA HIS A 8 -13.36 33.29 -11.89
C HIS A 8 -13.32 31.73 -11.85
N PRO A 9 -13.35 31.03 -13.00
CA PRO A 9 -13.41 29.56 -13.04
C PRO A 9 -12.21 28.83 -12.41
N SER A 10 -11.11 29.52 -12.07
CA SER A 10 -9.92 28.89 -11.48
C SER A 10 -10.03 28.57 -9.99
N HIS A 11 -10.99 29.13 -9.25
CA HIS A 11 -11.23 28.78 -7.84
C HIS A 11 -12.12 27.54 -7.66
N PHE A 12 -12.69 27.01 -8.74
CA PHE A 12 -13.67 25.92 -8.68
C PHE A 12 -13.06 24.50 -8.72
N LEU A 13 -11.74 24.37 -8.87
CA LEU A 13 -11.06 23.07 -8.92
C LEU A 13 -10.51 22.58 -7.57
N SER A 14 -10.62 23.36 -6.49
CA SER A 14 -10.11 22.98 -5.16
C SER A 14 -11.14 22.30 -4.24
N LEU A 15 -12.35 22.03 -4.74
CA LEU A 15 -13.43 21.36 -3.98
C LEU A 15 -13.91 20.08 -4.68
N ARG A 16 -12.97 19.26 -5.17
CA ARG A 16 -13.28 17.86 -5.49
C ARG A 16 -12.85 16.98 -4.32
N ARG A 17 -13.86 16.43 -3.64
CA ARG A 17 -13.80 15.40 -2.61
C ARG A 17 -13.08 15.83 -1.33
N ILE A 18 -13.84 15.97 -0.25
CA ILE A 18 -13.39 15.44 1.04
C ILE A 18 -13.03 13.98 0.74
N GLN A 19 -11.75 13.72 0.55
CA GLN A 19 -11.25 12.41 0.26
C GLN A 19 -11.20 11.67 1.59
N ILE A 20 -12.35 11.14 2.03
CA ILE A 20 -12.38 10.00 2.97
C ILE A 20 -11.93 8.75 2.18
N VAL A 21 -10.77 8.83 1.53
CA VAL A 21 -10.11 7.67 0.94
C VAL A 21 -8.87 7.52 1.79
N ALA A 22 -8.81 6.42 2.54
CA ALA A 22 -7.64 6.03 3.29
C ALA A 22 -6.40 6.13 2.38
N GLU A 23 -5.29 6.63 2.93
CA GLU A 23 -4.03 6.70 2.21
C GLU A 23 -3.67 5.30 1.69
N LEU A 24 -3.40 5.17 0.39
CA LEU A 24 -3.10 3.90 -0.24
C LEU A 24 -1.62 3.54 -0.02
N LYS A 25 -1.36 2.31 0.40
CA LYS A 25 0.00 1.76 0.57
C LYS A 25 0.16 0.45 -0.18
N ILE A 26 1.34 0.25 -0.77
CA ILE A 26 1.67 -0.95 -1.53
C ILE A 26 2.89 -1.59 -0.88
N PHE A 27 2.77 -2.84 -0.46
CA PHE A 27 3.88 -3.66 0.02
C PHE A 27 4.12 -4.83 -0.92
N THR A 28 5.27 -5.47 -0.80
CA THR A 28 5.62 -6.67 -1.56
C THR A 28 6.46 -7.61 -0.69
N GLY A 29 6.30 -8.91 -0.91
CA GLY A 29 7.20 -9.91 -0.34
C GLY A 29 8.36 -10.20 -1.31
N ASN A 30 8.99 -11.37 -1.15
CA ASN A 30 10.19 -11.71 -1.92
C ASN A 30 9.92 -12.33 -3.29
N ALA A 31 8.67 -12.64 -3.63
CA ALA A 31 8.36 -13.43 -4.83
C ALA A 31 8.64 -12.68 -6.13
N HIS A 32 8.29 -11.39 -6.21
CA HIS A 32 8.55 -10.59 -7.40
C HIS A 32 8.62 -9.06 -7.14
N PRO A 33 9.63 -8.55 -6.41
CA PRO A 33 9.74 -7.12 -6.07
C PRO A 33 9.72 -6.19 -7.29
N VAL A 34 10.34 -6.59 -8.40
CA VAL A 34 10.38 -5.82 -9.66
C VAL A 34 8.98 -5.54 -10.21
N LEU A 35 8.01 -6.44 -10.01
CA LEU A 35 6.64 -6.23 -10.47
C LEU A 35 5.96 -5.19 -9.59
N ALA A 36 6.13 -5.31 -8.28
CA ALA A 36 5.59 -4.36 -7.33
C ALA A 36 6.11 -2.94 -7.59
N THR A 37 7.42 -2.78 -7.82
CA THR A 37 8.01 -1.49 -8.19
C THR A 37 7.37 -0.93 -9.46
N ARG A 38 7.23 -1.74 -10.52
CA ARG A 38 6.60 -1.29 -11.78
C ARG A 38 5.14 -0.87 -11.60
N VAL A 39 4.40 -1.54 -10.71
CA VAL A 39 3.03 -1.15 -10.35
C VAL A 39 3.03 0.17 -9.58
N GLY A 40 3.92 0.31 -8.59
CA GLY A 40 4.12 1.55 -7.83
C GLY A 40 4.46 2.74 -8.73
N ASP A 41 5.42 2.58 -9.63
CA ASP A 41 5.83 3.59 -10.63
C ASP A 41 4.64 4.03 -11.49
N ARG A 42 3.81 3.07 -11.93
CA ARG A 42 2.66 3.37 -12.78
C ARG A 42 1.56 4.13 -12.03
N LEU A 43 1.42 3.85 -10.73
CA LEU A 43 0.47 4.53 -9.83
C LEU A 43 1.06 5.81 -9.21
N ARG A 44 2.37 6.06 -9.37
CA ARG A 44 3.13 7.14 -8.72
C ARG A 44 3.08 7.05 -7.19
N ILE A 45 3.25 5.85 -6.67
CA ILE A 45 3.25 5.52 -5.25
C ILE A 45 4.50 4.70 -4.96
N ASP A 46 5.31 5.15 -4.01
CA ASP A 46 6.47 4.39 -3.56
C ASP A 46 6.04 3.14 -2.79
N LEU A 47 6.83 2.07 -2.90
CA LEU A 47 6.60 0.88 -2.09
C LEU A 47 6.80 1.22 -0.61
N GLY A 48 5.96 0.62 0.22
CA GLY A 48 6.04 0.78 1.65
C GLY A 48 7.26 0.07 2.23
N ASP A 49 7.76 0.59 3.35
CA ASP A 49 8.92 0.04 4.05
C ASP A 49 8.52 -1.20 4.86
N ALA A 50 8.90 -2.36 4.35
CA ALA A 50 8.75 -3.64 5.02
C ALA A 50 10.01 -4.48 4.84
N GLN A 51 10.45 -5.13 5.92
CA GLN A 51 11.48 -6.15 5.89
C GLN A 51 10.79 -7.52 5.89
N VAL A 52 11.01 -8.30 4.82
CA VAL A 52 10.51 -9.66 4.67
C VAL A 52 11.70 -10.59 4.52
N GLY A 53 11.93 -11.43 5.51
CA GLY A 53 13.10 -12.29 5.57
C GLY A 53 12.81 -13.61 6.24
N ARG A 54 13.87 -14.25 6.76
CA ARG A 54 13.77 -15.50 7.50
C ARG A 54 14.64 -15.48 8.75
N PHE A 55 14.16 -16.15 9.78
CA PHE A 55 14.96 -16.47 10.95
C PHE A 55 15.96 -17.61 10.63
N SER A 56 16.89 -17.87 11.55
CA SER A 56 17.95 -18.86 11.37
C SER A 56 17.45 -20.31 11.25
N ASP A 57 16.25 -20.59 11.75
CA ASP A 57 15.56 -21.88 11.63
C ASP A 57 14.72 -22.00 10.34
N GLY A 58 14.68 -20.95 9.52
CA GLY A 58 13.95 -20.91 8.25
C GLY A 58 12.51 -20.41 8.35
N GLU A 59 12.02 -20.05 9.54
CA GLU A 59 10.71 -19.43 9.70
C GLU A 59 10.67 -18.04 9.05
N VAL A 60 9.54 -17.68 8.45
CA VAL A 60 9.36 -16.38 7.82
C VAL A 60 9.26 -15.28 8.89
N SER A 61 9.98 -14.19 8.66
CA SER A 61 9.93 -12.98 9.48
C SER A 61 9.44 -11.80 8.66
N VAL A 62 8.50 -11.02 9.20
CA VAL A 62 7.97 -9.80 8.58
C VAL A 62 7.95 -8.68 9.61
N GLU A 63 8.49 -7.52 9.22
CA GLU A 63 8.45 -6.28 9.97
C GLU A 63 7.98 -5.14 9.07
N ILE A 64 6.94 -4.42 9.48
CA ILE A 64 6.44 -3.22 8.78
C ILE A 64 7.02 -1.99 9.48
N ASN A 65 7.89 -1.25 8.79
CA ASN A 65 8.69 -0.16 9.36
C ASN A 65 8.02 1.22 9.24
N GLU A 66 6.75 1.25 8.85
CA GLU A 66 6.00 2.50 8.71
C GLU A 66 4.58 2.41 9.28
N ASN A 67 3.98 3.57 9.52
CA ASN A 67 2.62 3.63 10.03
C ASN A 67 1.60 3.26 8.93
N VAL A 68 0.87 2.17 9.16
CA VAL A 68 -0.20 1.66 8.28
C VAL A 68 -1.61 1.78 8.87
N ARG A 69 -1.75 2.35 10.07
CA ARG A 69 -3.04 2.42 10.77
C ARG A 69 -4.05 3.22 9.94
N GLY A 70 -5.21 2.61 9.67
CA GLY A 70 -6.30 3.25 8.93
C GLY A 70 -6.02 3.44 7.44
N LYS A 71 -4.94 2.88 6.90
CA LYS A 71 -4.56 2.94 5.48
C LYS A 71 -5.19 1.80 4.67
N ASP A 72 -5.38 2.00 3.37
CA ASP A 72 -5.83 0.96 2.43
C ASP A 72 -4.58 0.26 1.87
N VAL A 73 -4.36 -1.00 2.24
CA VAL A 73 -3.08 -1.67 2.02
C VAL A 73 -3.21 -2.77 0.98
N PHE A 74 -2.35 -2.71 -0.03
CA PHE A 74 -2.25 -3.71 -1.08
C PHE A 74 -0.92 -4.45 -0.97
N ILE A 75 -0.96 -5.78 -1.00
CA ILE A 75 0.25 -6.62 -1.04
C ILE A 75 0.37 -7.22 -2.43
N ILE A 76 1.50 -6.99 -3.09
CA ILE A 76 1.84 -7.61 -4.37
C ILE A 76 2.81 -8.75 -4.09
N GLN A 77 2.28 -9.97 -4.05
CA GLN A 77 3.05 -11.19 -3.81
C GLN A 77 2.51 -12.35 -4.65
N PRO A 78 3.10 -12.60 -5.83
CA PRO A 78 2.77 -13.81 -6.58
C PRO A 78 3.11 -15.07 -5.80
N THR A 79 2.24 -16.08 -5.84
CA THR A 79 2.49 -17.40 -5.24
C THR A 79 3.14 -18.35 -6.26
N CYS A 80 4.16 -17.85 -6.97
CA CYS A 80 4.97 -18.66 -7.89
C CYS A 80 6.03 -19.47 -7.13
N THR A 81 6.82 -20.30 -7.84
CA THR A 81 7.89 -21.09 -7.22
C THR A 81 8.91 -20.19 -6.49
N PRO A 82 9.27 -20.48 -5.22
CA PRO A 82 8.74 -21.54 -4.36
C PRO A 82 7.38 -21.17 -3.74
N CYS A 83 6.32 -21.88 -4.16
CA CYS A 83 4.92 -21.49 -3.90
C CYS A 83 4.57 -21.42 -2.41
N ASN A 84 4.98 -22.44 -1.64
CA ASN A 84 4.64 -22.54 -0.23
C ASN A 84 5.29 -21.41 0.58
N ASP A 85 6.56 -21.13 0.32
CA ASP A 85 7.28 -20.05 0.98
C ASP A 85 6.66 -18.69 0.67
N ASN A 86 6.36 -18.41 -0.60
CA ASN A 86 5.73 -17.16 -1.02
C ASN A 86 4.33 -16.99 -0.44
N LEU A 87 3.58 -18.09 -0.31
CA LEU A 87 2.27 -18.10 0.34
C LEU A 87 2.36 -17.85 1.84
N VAL A 88 3.31 -18.47 2.53
CA VAL A 88 3.53 -18.24 3.96
C VAL A 88 3.98 -16.79 4.21
N GLU A 89 4.89 -16.25 3.39
CA GLU A 89 5.23 -14.81 3.41
C GLU A 89 3.99 -13.93 3.30
N LEU A 90 3.12 -14.18 2.31
CA LEU A 90 1.89 -13.41 2.14
C LEU A 90 0.99 -13.47 3.38
N ILE A 91 0.78 -14.66 3.94
CA ILE A 91 -0.09 -14.85 5.11
C ILE A 91 0.46 -14.10 6.33
N VAL A 92 1.76 -14.19 6.58
CA VAL A 92 2.42 -13.50 7.71
C VAL A 92 2.38 -11.98 7.52
N MET A 93 2.58 -11.47 6.29
CA MET A 93 2.42 -10.04 5.99
C MET A 93 0.99 -9.56 6.26
N VAL A 94 -0.03 -10.32 5.86
CA VAL A 94 -1.44 -10.00 6.13
C VAL A 94 -1.72 -9.96 7.64
N ASP A 95 -1.25 -10.95 8.42
CA ASP A 95 -1.43 -10.94 9.88
C ASP A 95 -0.77 -9.72 10.54
N CYS A 96 0.45 -9.37 10.11
CA CYS A 96 1.17 -8.20 10.61
C CYS A 96 0.38 -6.90 10.36
N LEU A 97 -0.12 -6.69 9.13
CA LEU A 97 -0.88 -5.51 8.75
C LEU A 97 -2.24 -5.41 9.46
N LEU A 98 -2.92 -6.54 9.64
CA LEU A 98 -4.18 -6.61 10.41
C LEU A 98 -3.94 -6.19 11.86
N ARG A 99 -2.90 -6.71 12.51
CA ARG A 99 -2.53 -6.35 13.89
C ARG A 99 -2.07 -4.89 14.00
N ALA A 100 -1.43 -4.35 12.96
CA ALA A 100 -1.07 -2.94 12.85
C ALA A 100 -2.29 -2.02 12.60
N SER A 101 -3.50 -2.57 12.49
CA SER A 101 -4.77 -1.85 12.29
C SER A 101 -4.86 -1.13 10.93
N ALA A 102 -4.37 -1.76 9.86
CA ALA A 102 -4.74 -1.37 8.49
C ALA A 102 -6.26 -1.36 8.33
N ALA A 103 -6.79 -0.46 7.51
CA ALA A 103 -8.24 -0.35 7.31
C ALA A 103 -8.79 -1.44 6.37
N ARG A 104 -8.02 -1.81 5.36
CA ARG A 104 -8.36 -2.79 4.33
C ARG A 104 -7.08 -3.45 3.80
#